data_AF-A0A1G0B2Z6-F1
#
_entry.id   AF-A0A1G0B2Z6-F1
#
_cell.length_a   1.000
_cell.length_b   1.000
_cell.length_c   1.000
_cell.angle_alpha   90.00
_cell.angle_beta   90.00
_cell.angle_gamma   90.00
#
_symmetry.space_group_name_H-M   'P 1'
#
loop_
_entity.id
_entity.type
_entity.pdbx_description
1 polymer ?
#
loop_
_entity_poly.entity_id
_entity_poly.type
_entity_poly.pdbx_seq_one_letter_code
_entity_poly.pdbx_strand_id
1 'polypeptide(L)'
;MTLIEFDNQRWAGGMKAEFEGKIYDVINCDFEEKTVGLDIKGLLVEIPHTLCTIVDELKIVNEPVFDGDGDITDNTFYTIKEWNHLKGWGVFIEFVKECYDLNYGKINTTDDEIIFITGGWSCNERVIQAIQKNHLFMGLFWEASYKGGKMVFRLPKCENKQGVGL
;
A
#
# COMPACT_ATOMS: atom_id res chain seq x y z
N MET A 1 -9.18 12.06 25.52
CA MET A 1 -9.93 12.97 24.63
C MET A 1 -9.00 13.26 23.48
N THR A 2 -9.20 12.59 22.36
CA THR A 2 -8.21 12.56 21.27
C THR A 2 -8.80 13.34 20.11
N LEU A 3 -8.16 14.45 19.74
CA LEU A 3 -8.61 15.39 18.74
C LEU A 3 -8.12 14.89 17.37
N ILE A 4 -9.01 14.78 16.38
CA ILE A 4 -8.61 14.63 14.98
C ILE A 4 -8.77 16.01 14.36
N GLU A 5 -7.66 16.65 14.00
CA GLU A 5 -7.66 17.95 13.33
C GLU A 5 -7.44 17.74 11.84
N PHE A 6 -8.33 18.31 11.00
CA PHE A 6 -8.19 18.33 9.55
C PHE A 6 -7.87 19.76 9.14
N ASP A 7 -6.69 20.00 8.59
CA ASP A 7 -6.28 21.34 8.17
C ASP A 7 -5.62 21.29 6.79
N ASN A 8 -6.31 21.85 5.79
CA ASN A 8 -5.82 21.96 4.42
C ASN A 8 -5.02 23.25 4.17
N GLN A 9 -5.01 24.20 5.10
CA GLN A 9 -4.32 25.50 4.97
C GLN A 9 -2.96 25.49 5.66
N ARG A 10 -2.81 24.70 6.73
CA ARG A 10 -1.57 24.59 7.51
C ARG A 10 -0.47 23.80 6.80
N TRP A 11 -0.82 22.92 5.86
CA TRP A 11 0.13 22.03 5.17
C TRP A 11 -0.05 22.19 3.66
N ALA A 12 0.90 22.87 3.02
CA ALA A 12 0.82 23.33 1.63
C ALA A 12 0.71 22.20 0.58
N GLY A 13 -0.49 21.61 0.45
CA GLY A 13 -0.85 20.60 -0.55
C GLY A 13 -1.19 19.24 0.07
N GLY A 14 -2.48 18.88 0.04
CA GLY A 14 -3.03 17.60 0.50
C GLY A 14 -3.77 17.68 1.84
N MET A 15 -4.85 16.92 2.00
CA MET A 15 -5.51 16.74 3.30
C MET A 15 -4.65 15.84 4.18
N LYS A 16 -4.42 16.25 5.44
CA LYS A 16 -3.69 15.47 6.45
C LYS A 16 -4.52 15.34 7.71
N ALA A 17 -4.34 14.23 8.44
CA ALA A 17 -4.97 13.99 9.73
C ALA A 17 -3.91 13.70 10.79
N GLU A 18 -4.10 14.20 12.01
CA GLU A 18 -3.26 13.84 13.16
C GLU A 18 -4.00 12.85 14.06
N PHE A 19 -3.36 11.73 14.37
CA PHE A 19 -3.87 10.73 15.31
C PHE A 19 -2.72 10.21 16.18
N GLU A 20 -2.89 10.28 17.50
CA GLU A 20 -1.87 9.89 18.50
C GLU A 20 -0.48 10.53 18.27
N GLY A 21 -0.46 11.78 17.81
CA GLY A 21 0.77 12.52 17.53
C GLY A 21 1.50 12.11 16.24
N LYS A 22 0.87 11.29 15.40
CA LYS A 22 1.35 10.92 14.06
C LYS A 22 0.52 11.61 12.99
N ILE A 23 1.17 12.05 11.92
CA ILE A 23 0.55 12.75 10.78
C ILE A 23 0.36 11.75 9.64
N TYR A 24 -0.86 11.70 9.09
CA TYR A 24 -1.27 10.81 8.01
C TYR A 24 -1.69 11.62 6.79
N ASP A 25 -1.28 11.17 5.60
CA ASP A 25 -1.77 11.70 4.32
C ASP A 25 -3.14 11.09 3.99
N VAL A 26 -4.12 11.93 3.69
CA VAL A 26 -5.47 11.51 3.33
C VAL A 26 -5.57 11.43 1.81
N ILE A 27 -5.50 10.20 1.28
CA ILE A 27 -5.27 9.92 -0.14
C ILE A 27 -6.58 9.68 -0.91
N ASN A 28 -7.67 9.37 -0.20
CA ASN A 28 -9.00 9.24 -0.80
C ASN A 28 -10.09 9.58 0.21
N CYS A 29 -11.00 10.48 -0.16
CA CYS A 29 -12.17 10.82 0.61
C CYS A 29 -13.38 10.69 -0.31
N ASP A 30 -14.09 9.57 -0.27
CA ASP A 30 -15.48 9.53 -0.74
C ASP A 30 -16.37 10.22 0.31
N PHE A 31 -16.08 11.51 0.53
CA PHE A 31 -16.87 12.43 1.34
C PHE A 31 -17.91 13.09 0.41
N GLU A 32 -18.71 12.30 -0.30
CA GLU A 32 -19.82 12.88 -1.06
C GLU A 32 -20.88 13.42 -0.08
N GLU A 33 -20.97 14.75 -0.07
CA GLU A 33 -22.07 15.64 0.33
C GLU A 33 -22.41 15.88 1.81
N LYS A 34 -21.98 15.09 2.79
CA LYS A 34 -22.57 15.23 4.15
C LYS A 34 -21.91 16.16 5.17
N THR A 35 -20.78 16.82 4.88
CA THR A 35 -20.08 17.64 5.89
C THR A 35 -19.62 19.01 5.43
N VAL A 36 -20.14 19.53 4.31
CA VAL A 36 -19.96 20.94 3.98
C VAL A 36 -20.75 21.78 5.00
N GLY A 37 -20.06 22.28 6.03
CA GLY A 37 -20.59 23.22 7.02
C GLY A 37 -20.68 22.74 8.47
N LEU A 38 -20.13 21.58 8.84
CA LEU A 38 -20.13 21.13 10.23
C LEU A 38 -18.87 21.61 10.98
N ASP A 39 -19.07 22.55 11.91
CA ASP A 39 -18.10 22.90 12.95
C ASP A 39 -18.04 21.75 13.97
N ILE A 40 -16.94 20.99 13.95
CA ILE A 40 -16.78 19.75 14.73
C ILE A 40 -16.19 20.04 16.13
N LYS A 41 -16.32 21.27 16.64
CA LYS A 41 -16.07 21.55 18.07
C LYS A 41 -17.26 21.11 18.90
N GLY A 42 -17.20 19.89 19.42
CA GLY A 42 -18.08 19.44 20.51
C GLY A 42 -18.93 18.20 20.25
N LEU A 43 -18.69 17.44 19.18
CA LEU A 43 -19.41 16.19 18.93
C LEU A 43 -18.84 15.01 19.74
N LEU A 44 -18.91 15.10 21.08
CA LEU A 44 -18.98 13.92 21.94
C LEU A 44 -20.41 13.38 21.83
N VAL A 45 -20.71 12.67 20.74
CA VAL A 45 -21.95 11.89 20.63
C VAL A 45 -21.56 10.44 20.87
N GLU A 46 -22.25 9.78 21.80
CA GLU A 46 -22.24 8.33 21.97
C GLU A 46 -22.39 7.68 20.58
N ILE A 47 -21.30 7.11 20.08
CA ILE A 47 -21.15 6.85 18.65
C ILE A 47 -21.92 5.56 18.30
N PRO A 48 -22.97 5.62 17.46
CA PRO A 48 -23.65 4.42 16.96
C PRO A 48 -22.71 3.65 16.02
N HIS A 49 -22.97 2.36 15.82
CA HIS A 49 -22.21 1.37 15.02
C HIS A 49 -21.74 1.79 13.61
N THR A 50 -22.09 2.98 13.12
CA THR A 50 -21.81 3.52 11.79
C THR A 50 -20.37 4.00 11.59
N LEU A 51 -19.61 4.28 12.66
CA LEU A 51 -18.20 4.71 12.55
C LEU A 51 -17.19 3.56 12.54
N CYS A 52 -17.59 2.33 12.90
CA CYS A 52 -16.76 1.14 12.62
C CYS A 52 -16.44 1.07 11.12
N THR A 53 -17.42 1.40 10.28
CA THR A 53 -17.31 1.37 8.82
C THR A 53 -16.34 2.42 8.27
N ILE A 54 -16.25 3.60 8.89
CA ILE A 54 -15.38 4.69 8.37
C ILE A 54 -13.92 4.46 8.76
N VAL A 55 -13.66 3.84 9.92
CA VAL A 55 -12.30 3.39 10.28
C VAL A 55 -11.89 2.17 9.45
N ASP A 56 -12.84 1.31 9.05
CA ASP A 56 -12.60 0.23 8.09
C ASP A 56 -12.32 0.73 6.66
N GLU A 57 -12.82 1.92 6.28
CA GLU A 57 -12.59 2.55 4.97
C GLU A 57 -11.31 3.38 4.88
N LEU A 58 -10.84 3.92 6.02
CA LEU A 58 -9.45 4.36 6.19
C LEU A 58 -8.53 3.13 6.29
N LYS A 59 -8.43 2.37 5.18
CA LYS A 59 -7.50 1.25 5.07
C LYS A 59 -6.07 1.79 5.13
N ILE A 60 -5.58 1.90 6.37
CA ILE A 60 -4.22 1.56 6.80
C ILE A 60 -3.66 0.61 5.73
N VAL A 61 -2.51 0.94 5.16
CA VAL A 61 -1.76 -0.07 4.39
C VAL A 61 -1.47 -1.14 5.42
N ASN A 62 -2.34 -2.17 5.48
CA ASN A 62 -2.24 -3.22 6.47
C ASN A 62 -0.82 -3.74 6.34
N GLU A 63 -0.03 -3.69 7.41
CA GLU A 63 1.27 -4.33 7.44
C GLU A 63 1.10 -5.81 7.06
N PRO A 64 2.07 -6.43 6.36
CA PRO A 64 1.94 -7.82 5.99
C PRO A 64 1.83 -8.68 7.24
N VAL A 65 0.82 -9.54 7.26
CA VAL A 65 0.56 -10.46 8.37
C VAL A 65 1.08 -11.85 8.00
N PHE A 66 1.86 -12.43 8.91
CA PHE A 66 2.48 -13.74 8.77
C PHE A 66 1.86 -14.76 9.74
N ASP A 67 1.95 -16.04 9.40
CA ASP A 67 1.55 -17.13 10.27
C ASP A 67 2.70 -17.56 11.21
N GLY A 68 2.46 -18.64 11.97
CA GLY A 68 3.43 -19.15 12.94
C GLY A 68 4.73 -19.69 12.33
N ASP A 69 4.74 -20.00 11.03
CA ASP A 69 5.89 -20.52 10.31
C ASP A 69 6.64 -19.41 9.53
N GLY A 70 6.15 -18.16 9.63
CA GLY A 70 6.70 -17.01 8.92
C GLY A 70 6.25 -16.93 7.45
N ASP A 71 5.24 -17.69 7.04
CA ASP A 71 4.62 -17.56 5.71
C ASP A 71 3.55 -16.46 5.72
N ILE A 72 3.25 -15.88 4.57
CA ILE A 72 2.17 -14.89 4.46
C ILE A 72 0.81 -15.54 4.70
N THR A 73 0.00 -14.92 5.58
CA THR A 73 -1.38 -15.36 5.79
C THR A 73 -2.22 -15.23 4.53
N ASP A 74 -3.37 -15.93 4.50
CA ASP A 74 -4.35 -15.78 3.41
C ASP A 74 -4.77 -14.32 3.21
N ASN A 75 -4.92 -13.53 4.29
CA ASN A 75 -5.29 -12.12 4.18
C ASN A 75 -4.23 -11.29 3.44
N THR A 76 -2.94 -11.50 3.78
CA THR A 76 -1.82 -10.88 3.06
C THR A 76 -1.77 -11.34 1.60
N PHE A 77 -1.98 -12.64 1.37
CA PHE A 77 -2.08 -13.20 0.01
C PHE A 77 -3.17 -12.51 -0.83
N TYR A 78 -4.39 -12.37 -0.30
CA TYR A 78 -5.48 -11.69 -0.98
C TYR A 78 -5.20 -10.20 -1.18
N THR A 79 -4.52 -9.56 -0.23
CA THR A 79 -4.10 -8.16 -0.34
C THR A 79 -3.17 -7.95 -1.54
N ILE A 80 -2.18 -8.84 -1.75
CA ILE A 80 -1.29 -8.78 -2.92
C ILE A 80 -2.07 -9.06 -4.21
N LYS A 81 -2.87 -10.13 -4.20
CA LYS A 81 -3.65 -10.59 -5.37
C LYS A 81 -4.63 -9.53 -5.88
N GLU A 82 -5.33 -8.86 -4.98
CA GLU A 82 -6.44 -7.96 -5.28
C GLU A 82 -6.07 -6.50 -4.98
N TRP A 83 -4.77 -6.18 -5.08
CA TRP A 83 -4.26 -4.86 -4.73
C TRP A 83 -5.03 -3.74 -5.42
N ASN A 84 -5.52 -2.79 -4.62
CA ASN A 84 -6.17 -1.60 -5.15
C ASN A 84 -5.13 -0.68 -5.79
N HIS A 85 -5.04 -0.71 -7.12
CA HIS A 85 -4.10 0.10 -7.91
C HIS A 85 -4.22 1.62 -7.65
N LEU A 86 -5.35 2.11 -7.15
CA LEU A 86 -5.51 3.52 -6.76
C LEU A 86 -4.62 3.91 -5.57
N LYS A 87 -4.13 2.94 -4.78
CA LYS A 87 -3.11 3.15 -3.73
C LYS A 87 -1.70 3.37 -4.30
N GLY A 88 -1.52 3.17 -5.60
CA GLY A 88 -0.24 3.30 -6.29
C GLY A 88 0.59 2.01 -6.26
N TRP A 89 1.34 1.79 -7.34
CA TRP A 89 2.19 0.61 -7.51
C TRP A 89 3.51 0.68 -6.73
N GLY A 90 3.99 1.88 -6.40
CA GLY A 90 5.14 2.03 -5.51
C GLY A 90 4.87 1.44 -4.12
N VAL A 91 3.70 1.76 -3.55
CA VAL A 91 3.27 1.23 -2.26
C VAL A 91 3.07 -0.29 -2.32
N PHE A 92 2.51 -0.80 -3.42
CA PHE A 92 2.40 -2.24 -3.65
C PHE A 92 3.75 -2.95 -3.60
N ILE A 93 4.76 -2.38 -4.27
CA ILE A 93 6.09 -2.96 -4.34
C ILE A 93 6.74 -3.00 -2.96
N GLU A 94 6.67 -1.91 -2.20
CA GLU A 94 7.21 -1.90 -0.83
C GLU A 94 6.51 -2.92 0.07
N PHE A 95 5.19 -3.02 -0.02
CA PHE A 95 4.41 -4.04 0.71
C PHE A 95 4.84 -5.48 0.35
N VAL A 96 5.06 -5.76 -0.94
CA VAL A 96 5.53 -7.08 -1.40
C VAL A 96 6.96 -7.36 -0.95
N LYS A 97 7.84 -6.35 -0.92
CA LYS A 97 9.22 -6.50 -0.43
C LYS A 97 9.25 -6.90 1.05
N GLU A 98 8.37 -6.31 1.86
CA GLU A 98 8.23 -6.66 3.28
C GLU A 98 7.75 -8.11 3.49
N CYS A 99 6.98 -8.66 2.55
CA CYS A 99 6.55 -10.06 2.57
C CYS A 99 7.67 -11.06 2.26
N TYR A 100 8.83 -10.61 1.77
CA TYR A 100 9.86 -11.47 1.19
C TYR A 100 10.98 -11.79 2.19
N ASP A 101 11.31 -13.06 2.37
CA ASP A 101 12.44 -13.46 3.20
C ASP A 101 13.76 -13.39 2.39
N LEU A 102 14.64 -12.51 2.83
CA LEU A 102 15.95 -12.24 2.22
C LEU A 102 17.06 -13.20 2.67
N ASN A 103 16.81 -14.06 3.67
CA ASN A 103 17.74 -15.12 4.04
C ASN A 103 17.78 -16.25 3.00
N TYR A 104 16.65 -16.49 2.32
CA TYR A 104 16.52 -17.52 1.30
C TYR A 104 16.42 -16.95 -0.12
N GLY A 105 15.67 -15.86 -0.29
CA GLY A 105 15.45 -15.21 -1.58
C GLY A 105 16.37 -14.03 -1.83
N LYS A 106 16.15 -13.36 -2.96
CA LYS A 106 16.79 -12.08 -3.26
C LYS A 106 15.85 -11.16 -4.00
N ILE A 107 15.89 -9.88 -3.66
CA ILE A 107 15.25 -8.80 -4.41
C ILE A 107 16.34 -7.89 -4.95
N ASN A 108 16.33 -7.63 -6.26
CA ASN A 108 17.16 -6.60 -6.87
C ASN A 108 16.23 -5.50 -7.40
N THR A 109 16.52 -4.24 -7.10
CA THR A 109 15.75 -3.10 -7.58
C THR A 109 16.70 -2.12 -8.30
N THR A 110 16.25 -1.61 -9.43
CA THR A 110 16.85 -0.49 -10.17
C THR A 110 15.74 0.54 -10.47
N ASP A 111 16.06 1.63 -11.14
CA ASP A 111 15.09 2.71 -11.41
C ASP A 111 13.91 2.27 -12.30
N ASP A 112 14.09 1.26 -13.15
CA ASP A 112 13.08 0.79 -14.10
C ASP A 112 12.84 -0.72 -14.05
N GLU A 113 13.43 -1.43 -13.09
CA GLU A 113 13.29 -2.88 -12.98
C GLU A 113 13.29 -3.34 -11.53
N ILE A 114 12.40 -4.28 -11.23
CA ILE A 114 12.44 -5.07 -10.00
C ILE A 114 12.49 -6.56 -10.33
N ILE A 115 13.45 -7.25 -9.71
CA ILE A 115 13.65 -8.69 -9.85
C ILE A 115 13.42 -9.34 -8.50
N PHE A 116 12.58 -10.37 -8.47
CA PHE A 116 12.42 -11.27 -7.34
C PHE A 116 13.01 -12.65 -7.66
N ILE A 117 13.72 -13.25 -6.72
CA ILE A 117 14.31 -14.59 -6.82
C ILE A 117 13.92 -15.36 -5.57
N THR A 118 13.12 -16.43 -5.71
CA THR A 118 12.57 -17.15 -4.55
C THR A 118 13.59 -17.96 -3.77
N GLY A 119 14.70 -18.35 -4.42
CA GLY A 119 15.67 -19.27 -3.83
C GLY A 119 15.13 -20.69 -3.61
N GLY A 120 13.96 -21.02 -4.16
CA GLY A 120 13.26 -22.29 -3.92
C GLY A 120 12.59 -22.39 -2.54
N TRP A 121 12.44 -21.27 -1.83
CA TRP A 121 11.74 -21.26 -0.54
C TRP A 121 10.23 -21.06 -0.74
N SER A 122 9.44 -21.94 -0.14
CA SER A 122 7.99 -22.05 -0.37
C SER A 122 7.22 -20.78 -0.04
N CYS A 123 7.60 -20.05 1.01
CA CYS A 123 6.88 -18.84 1.40
C CYS A 123 7.16 -17.69 0.41
N ASN A 124 8.39 -17.55 -0.09
CA ASN A 124 8.69 -16.61 -1.18
C ASN A 124 7.95 -16.99 -2.47
N GLU A 125 7.80 -18.29 -2.76
CA GLU A 125 6.99 -18.78 -3.88
C GLU A 125 5.52 -18.43 -3.72
N ARG A 126 4.99 -18.45 -2.49
CA ARG A 126 3.62 -18.03 -2.17
C ARG A 126 3.40 -16.54 -2.44
N VAL A 127 4.34 -15.68 -2.07
CA VAL A 127 4.31 -14.24 -2.42
C VAL A 127 4.27 -14.06 -3.94
N ILE A 128 5.15 -14.75 -4.67
CA ILE A 128 5.18 -14.70 -6.14
C ILE A 128 3.87 -15.21 -6.74
N GLN A 129 3.30 -16.29 -6.20
CA GLN A 129 2.02 -16.82 -6.64
C GLN A 129 0.90 -15.78 -6.45
N ALA A 130 0.93 -15.01 -5.36
CA ALA A 130 -0.03 -13.92 -5.13
C ALA A 130 0.10 -12.82 -6.19
N ILE A 131 1.33 -12.39 -6.51
CA ILE A 131 1.60 -11.40 -7.56
C ILE A 131 1.12 -11.90 -8.92
N GLN A 132 1.37 -13.17 -9.26
CA GLN A 132 0.93 -13.77 -10.53
C GLN A 132 -0.59 -13.80 -10.68
N LYS A 133 -1.33 -13.83 -9.58
CA LYS A 133 -2.80 -13.72 -9.57
C LYS A 133 -3.30 -12.28 -9.61
N ASN A 134 -2.44 -11.29 -9.42
CA ASN A 134 -2.76 -9.89 -9.68
C ASN A 134 -2.65 -9.59 -11.18
N HIS A 135 -3.72 -9.90 -11.92
CA HIS A 135 -3.73 -9.80 -13.38
C HIS A 135 -3.42 -8.40 -13.90
N LEU A 136 -3.81 -7.35 -13.18
CA LEU A 136 -3.53 -5.98 -13.60
C LEU A 136 -2.03 -5.66 -13.48
N PHE A 137 -1.42 -5.96 -12.33
CA PHE A 137 0.02 -5.78 -12.15
C PHE A 137 0.83 -6.61 -13.17
N MET A 138 0.44 -7.87 -13.36
CA MET A 138 1.06 -8.76 -14.33
C MET A 138 0.93 -8.22 -15.76
N GLY A 139 -0.24 -7.72 -16.16
CA GLY A 139 -0.46 -7.19 -17.50
C GLY A 139 0.32 -5.90 -17.79
N LEU A 140 0.66 -5.13 -16.75
CA LEU A 140 1.35 -3.84 -16.90
C LEU A 140 2.87 -3.95 -16.82
N PHE A 141 3.40 -4.78 -15.93
CA PHE A 141 4.82 -4.72 -15.56
C PHE A 141 5.59 -6.03 -15.75
N TRP A 142 4.93 -7.17 -15.95
CA TRP A 142 5.64 -8.44 -16.12
C TRP A 142 6.43 -8.45 -17.43
N GLU A 143 7.72 -8.78 -17.33
CA GLU A 143 8.62 -8.89 -18.47
C GLU A 143 9.02 -10.34 -18.74
N ALA A 144 9.44 -11.08 -17.71
CA ALA A 144 9.96 -12.43 -17.87
C ALA A 144 9.90 -13.26 -16.58
N SER A 145 9.83 -14.59 -16.76
CA SER A 145 9.96 -15.60 -15.71
C SER A 145 11.01 -16.63 -16.12
N TYR A 146 11.92 -16.98 -15.21
CA TYR A 146 12.99 -17.94 -15.47
C TYR A 146 12.89 -19.14 -14.52
N LYS A 147 13.50 -20.26 -14.93
CA LYS A 147 13.67 -21.42 -14.05
C LYS A 147 14.43 -21.03 -12.77
N GLY A 148 14.06 -21.66 -11.65
CA GLY A 148 14.64 -21.36 -10.33
C GLY A 148 13.97 -20.16 -9.63
N GLY A 149 12.75 -19.78 -10.02
CA GLY A 149 11.94 -18.81 -9.28
C GLY A 149 12.36 -17.36 -9.45
N LYS A 150 13.03 -17.02 -10.56
CA LYS A 150 13.34 -15.62 -10.90
C LYS A 150 12.20 -15.00 -11.71
N MET A 151 11.61 -13.92 -11.21
CA MET A 151 10.66 -13.06 -11.94
C MET A 151 11.22 -11.67 -12.13
N VAL A 152 11.01 -11.10 -13.31
CA VAL A 152 11.46 -9.77 -13.71
C VAL A 152 10.25 -8.92 -14.07
N PHE A 153 10.17 -7.74 -13.48
CA PHE A 153 9.16 -6.74 -13.77
C PHE A 153 9.83 -5.43 -14.20
N ARG A 154 9.37 -4.84 -15.30
CA ARG A 154 9.82 -3.53 -15.77
C ARG A 154 8.82 -2.46 -15.35
N LEU A 155 9.30 -1.47 -14.63
CA LEU A 155 8.51 -0.36 -14.13
C LEU A 155 8.73 0.88 -15.02
N PRO A 156 7.70 1.71 -15.23
CA PRO A 156 7.88 2.97 -15.95
C PRO A 156 8.87 3.84 -15.18
N LYS A 157 9.84 4.42 -15.91
CA LYS A 157 10.78 5.37 -15.34
C LYS A 157 10.00 6.53 -14.74
N CYS A 158 10.28 6.83 -13.48
CA CYS A 158 9.84 8.09 -12.90
C CYS A 158 10.71 9.18 -13.54
N GLU A 159 10.18 9.88 -14.56
CA GLU A 159 10.85 11.06 -15.09
C GLU A 159 10.86 12.12 -13.98
N ASN A 160 11.99 12.26 -13.31
CA ASN A 160 12.25 13.41 -12.46
C ASN A 160 12.12 14.66 -13.34
N LYS A 161 11.02 15.41 -13.20
CA LYS A 161 10.91 16.77 -13.72
C LYS A 161 11.82 17.69 -12.89
N GLN A 162 13.14 17.49 -12.95
CA GLN A 162 14.12 18.50 -12.57
C GLN A 162 14.41 19.33 -13.82
N GLY A 163 13.62 20.37 -13.99
CA GLY A 163 13.69 21.25 -15.16
C GLY A 163 12.80 22.48 -14.99
N VAL A 164 12.80 23.09 -13.80
CA VAL A 164 12.41 24.50 -13.68
C VAL A 164 13.72 25.27 -13.64
N GLY A 165 14.04 25.89 -14.77
CA GLY A 165 15.21 26.75 -14.88
C GLY A 165 15.09 28.00 -14.00
N LEU A 166 16.25 28.48 -13.58
CA LEU A 166 16.53 29.89 -13.35
C LEU A 166 17.88 30.20 -14.03
#